data_AF-W4GBE4-F1
#
_entry.id   AF-W4GBE4-F1
#
_cell.length_a   1.000
_cell.length_b   1.000
_cell.length_c   1.000
_cell.angle_alpha   90.00
_cell.angle_beta   90.00
_cell.angle_gamma   90.00
#
_symmetry.space_group_name_H-M   'P 1'
#
loop_
_entity.id
_entity.type
_entity.pdbx_description
1 polymer ?
#
loop_
_entity_poly.entity_id
_entity_poly.type
_entity_poly.pdbx_seq_one_letter_code
_entity_poly.pdbx_strand_id
1 'polypeptide(L)'
;MTRHQLVLRILIAAACVSAFVHADLPFCTPDHVQLALEATYPHPSHQLCMKDAGMQNKVYLSSRFTPSLTQVGAFFNSKACRETFGVIMDAVKNNMPMCMYSEAISSKQLSALTYDQLKTLYTAYIESL
;
A
#
# COMPACT_ATOMS: atom_id res chain seq x y z
N MET A 1 30.31 -40.65 -35.44
CA MET A 1 29.24 -40.04 -34.63
C MET A 1 29.82 -38.85 -33.90
N THR A 2 29.49 -37.66 -34.36
CA THR A 2 30.18 -36.39 -34.04
C THR A 2 29.61 -35.74 -32.78
N ARG A 3 30.51 -35.12 -32.01
CA ARG A 3 30.40 -34.45 -30.69
C ARG A 3 29.24 -33.45 -30.52
N HIS A 4 28.47 -33.17 -31.59
CA HIS A 4 27.39 -32.19 -31.62
C HIS A 4 26.02 -32.78 -31.20
N GLN A 5 25.85 -34.11 -31.21
CA GLN A 5 24.60 -34.73 -30.74
C GLN A 5 24.47 -34.81 -29.21
N LEU A 6 25.59 -34.73 -28.49
CA LEU A 6 25.60 -34.81 -27.01
C LEU A 6 25.18 -33.48 -26.37
N VAL A 7 25.54 -32.35 -26.98
CA VAL A 7 25.23 -31.00 -26.45
C VAL A 7 23.75 -30.69 -26.56
N LEU A 8 23.08 -31.19 -27.61
CA LEU A 8 21.65 -30.94 -27.85
C LEU A 8 20.74 -31.64 -26.84
N ARG A 9 21.19 -32.74 -26.21
CA ARG A 9 20.42 -33.45 -25.17
C ARG A 9 20.53 -32.81 -23.78
N ILE A 10 21.55 -31.99 -23.53
CA ILE A 10 21.76 -31.34 -22.23
C ILE A 10 20.89 -30.08 -22.09
N LEU A 11 20.46 -29.46 -23.20
CA LEU A 11 19.60 -28.26 -23.18
C LEU A 11 18.12 -28.53 -22.86
N ILE A 12 17.69 -29.80 -22.80
CA ILE A 12 16.28 -30.17 -22.55
C ILE A 12 16.02 -30.52 -21.07
N ALA A 13 17.07 -30.67 -20.25
CA ALA A 13 16.94 -31.09 -18.85
C ALA A 13 17.03 -29.94 -17.81
N ALA A 14 17.05 -28.69 -18.25
CA ALA A 14 17.01 -27.51 -17.37
C ALA A 14 15.68 -26.74 -17.46
N ALA A 15 14.62 -27.40 -17.92
CA ALA A 15 13.27 -26.99 -17.56
C ALA A 15 13.00 -27.44 -16.10
N CYS A 16 13.76 -26.87 -15.16
CA CYS A 16 13.21 -26.67 -13.83
C CYS A 16 12.02 -25.74 -14.06
N VAL A 17 10.87 -26.37 -14.20
CA VAL A 17 9.56 -25.78 -13.97
C VAL A 17 9.64 -25.20 -12.56
N SER A 18 10.14 -23.96 -12.45
CA SER A 18 9.69 -23.06 -11.41
C SER A 18 8.22 -22.86 -11.70
N ALA A 19 7.43 -23.83 -11.23
CA ALA A 19 6.09 -23.55 -10.79
C ALA A 19 6.27 -22.44 -9.76
N PHE A 20 6.18 -21.20 -10.23
CA PHE A 20 5.76 -20.11 -9.39
C PHE A 20 4.40 -20.56 -8.90
N VAL A 21 4.39 -21.22 -7.74
CA VAL A 21 3.21 -21.35 -6.91
C VAL A 21 2.90 -19.91 -6.56
N HIS A 22 2.15 -19.22 -7.42
CA HIS A 22 1.35 -18.09 -7.02
C HIS A 22 0.32 -18.69 -6.07
N ALA A 23 0.73 -18.96 -4.84
CA ALA A 23 -0.22 -19.11 -3.76
C ALA A 23 -1.02 -17.82 -3.79
N ASP A 24 -2.32 -17.92 -4.09
CA ASP A 24 -3.21 -16.77 -3.98
C ASP A 24 -2.94 -16.12 -2.62
N LEU A 25 -2.47 -14.87 -2.65
CA LEU A 25 -2.09 -14.17 -1.44
C LEU A 25 -3.35 -14.07 -0.56
N PRO A 26 -3.27 -14.40 0.74
CA PRO A 26 -4.41 -14.25 1.62
C PRO A 26 -4.82 -12.77 1.69
N PHE A 27 -6.10 -12.50 1.98
CA PHE A 27 -6.52 -11.13 2.27
C PHE A 27 -5.88 -10.61 3.56
N CYS A 28 -5.60 -9.31 3.60
CA CYS A 28 -5.10 -8.65 4.79
C CYS A 28 -6.19 -8.67 5.89
N THR A 29 -5.83 -9.09 7.09
CA THR A 29 -6.73 -9.05 8.24
C THR A 29 -6.75 -7.65 8.86
N PRO A 30 -7.79 -7.30 9.63
CA PRO A 30 -7.79 -6.07 10.41
C PRO A 30 -6.55 -5.93 11.31
N ASP A 31 -6.06 -7.03 11.88
CA ASP A 31 -4.86 -7.02 12.74
C ASP A 31 -3.59 -6.63 11.97
N HIS A 32 -3.45 -7.05 10.70
CA HIS A 32 -2.34 -6.62 9.85
C HIS A 32 -2.34 -5.11 9.62
N VAL A 33 -3.53 -4.54 9.39
CA VAL A 33 -3.72 -3.10 9.19
C VAL A 33 -3.47 -2.35 10.49
N GLN A 34 -4.03 -2.82 11.60
CA GLN A 34 -3.85 -2.22 12.92
C GLN A 34 -2.38 -2.16 13.31
N LEU A 35 -1.63 -3.27 13.16
CA LEU A 35 -0.21 -3.35 13.48
C LEU A 35 0.62 -2.33 12.69
N ALA A 36 0.34 -2.17 11.38
CA ALA A 36 1.02 -1.19 10.56
C ALA A 36 0.68 0.25 11.00
N LEU A 37 -0.59 0.53 11.32
CA LEU A 37 -1.04 1.89 11.64
C LEU A 37 -0.62 2.35 13.03
N GLU A 38 -0.69 1.49 14.05
CA GLU A 38 -0.33 1.84 15.43
C GLU A 38 1.10 2.37 15.56
N ALA A 39 2.03 1.81 14.78
CA ALA A 39 3.42 2.25 14.72
C ALA A 39 3.57 3.73 14.28
N THR A 40 2.57 4.29 13.60
CA THR A 40 2.62 5.64 13.04
C THR A 40 1.99 6.69 13.95
N TYR A 41 1.19 6.28 14.94
CA TYR A 41 0.45 7.21 15.82
C TYR A 41 1.34 8.13 16.66
N PRO A 42 2.52 7.69 17.15
CA PRO A 42 3.43 8.57 17.86
C PRO A 42 4.19 9.57 16.97
N HIS A 43 4.14 9.43 15.63
CA HIS A 43 4.93 10.28 14.74
C HIS A 43 4.43 11.73 14.78
N PRO A 44 5.31 12.74 14.94
CA PRO A 44 4.88 14.15 15.09
C PRO A 44 4.02 14.67 13.93
N SER A 45 4.31 14.21 12.71
CA SER A 45 3.54 14.60 11.52
C SER A 45 2.06 14.22 11.63
N HIS A 46 1.72 13.17 12.37
CA HIS A 46 0.34 12.68 12.48
C HIS A 46 -0.55 13.71 13.18
N GLN A 47 -0.11 14.23 14.33
CA GLN A 47 -0.84 15.28 15.06
C GLN A 47 -0.91 16.59 14.26
N LEU A 48 0.15 16.92 13.53
CA LEU A 48 0.18 18.11 12.66
C LEU A 48 -0.78 17.95 11.48
N CYS A 49 -0.82 16.78 10.83
CA CYS A 49 -1.76 16.51 9.74
C CYS A 49 -3.21 16.58 10.24
N MET A 50 -3.51 15.98 11.39
CA MET A 50 -4.82 16.06 12.01
C MET A 50 -5.27 17.50 12.22
N LYS A 51 -4.38 18.35 12.72
CA LYS A 51 -4.63 19.78 12.88
C LYS A 51 -4.87 20.47 11.54
N ASP A 52 -3.97 20.29 10.58
CA ASP A 52 -4.01 20.98 9.28
C ASP A 52 -5.25 20.58 8.46
N ALA A 53 -5.61 19.29 8.49
CA ALA A 53 -6.76 18.76 7.77
C ALA A 53 -8.09 18.92 8.52
N GLY A 54 -8.06 19.46 9.75
CA GLY A 54 -9.24 19.57 10.61
C GLY A 54 -9.84 18.20 10.98
N MET A 55 -9.02 17.15 11.04
CA MET A 55 -9.41 15.79 11.43
C MET A 55 -9.06 15.56 12.90
N GLN A 56 -10.04 15.67 13.79
CA GLN A 56 -9.78 15.65 15.24
C GLN A 56 -9.76 14.24 15.86
N ASN A 57 -10.13 13.21 15.10
CA ASN A 57 -10.23 11.85 15.62
C ASN A 57 -8.87 11.13 15.52
N LYS A 58 -8.29 10.77 16.67
CA LYS A 58 -6.94 10.15 16.76
C LYS A 58 -6.83 8.81 16.03
N VAL A 59 -7.95 8.22 15.67
CA VAL A 59 -8.03 6.93 14.98
C VAL A 59 -8.88 7.07 13.71
N TYR A 60 -8.67 8.14 12.93
CA TYR A 60 -9.51 8.39 11.76
C TYR A 60 -9.56 7.21 10.79
N LEU A 61 -8.44 6.45 10.67
CA LEU A 61 -8.33 5.25 9.83
C LEU A 61 -9.10 4.03 10.36
N SER A 62 -9.39 3.96 11.66
CA SER A 62 -10.22 2.89 12.25
C SER A 62 -11.65 3.36 12.59
N SER A 63 -11.89 4.67 12.60
CA SER A 63 -13.19 5.25 12.87
C SER A 63 -14.04 5.21 11.61
N ARG A 64 -15.35 4.99 11.73
CA ARG A 64 -16.32 5.15 10.63
C ARG A 64 -16.51 6.62 10.21
N PHE A 65 -15.47 7.43 10.34
CA PHE A 65 -15.47 8.83 9.99
C PHE A 65 -15.09 8.96 8.52
N THR A 66 -16.03 9.42 7.70
CA THR A 66 -15.74 9.83 6.33
C THR A 66 -15.42 11.33 6.35
N PRO A 67 -14.20 11.76 6.00
CA PRO A 67 -13.86 13.19 5.96
C PRO A 67 -14.75 13.94 4.96
N SER A 68 -15.09 15.20 5.26
CA SER A 68 -15.78 16.08 4.31
C SER A 68 -14.84 16.49 3.17
N LEU A 69 -15.41 16.95 2.03
CA LEU A 69 -14.61 17.44 0.89
C LEU A 69 -13.62 18.54 1.31
N THR A 70 -14.01 19.44 2.21
CA THR A 70 -13.14 20.48 2.76
C THR A 70 -11.96 19.89 3.52
N GLN A 71 -12.20 18.87 4.35
CA GLN A 71 -11.14 18.19 5.11
C GLN A 71 -10.20 17.42 4.18
N VAL A 72 -10.72 16.79 3.12
CA VAL A 72 -9.88 16.12 2.12
C VAL A 72 -9.06 17.13 1.30
N GLY A 73 -9.65 18.26 0.94
CA GLY A 73 -8.91 19.37 0.30
C GLY A 73 -7.79 19.90 1.20
N ALA A 74 -8.06 20.08 2.50
CA ALA A 74 -7.06 20.50 3.47
C ALA A 74 -5.96 19.45 3.68
N PHE A 75 -6.32 18.15 3.72
CA PHE A 75 -5.37 17.04 3.73
C PHE A 75 -4.39 17.18 2.57
N PHE A 76 -4.88 17.21 1.32
CA PHE A 76 -4.06 17.28 0.10
C PHE A 76 -3.24 18.55 -0.10
N ASN A 77 -3.44 19.56 0.76
CA ASN A 77 -2.69 20.82 0.76
C ASN A 77 -1.73 20.94 1.96
N SER A 78 -1.69 19.98 2.88
CA SER A 78 -0.79 19.99 4.05
C SER A 78 0.50 19.21 3.80
N LYS A 79 1.64 19.85 4.09
CA LYS A 79 2.95 19.18 4.12
C LYS A 79 3.00 18.08 5.18
N ALA A 80 2.41 18.32 6.36
CA ALA A 80 2.37 17.35 7.43
C ALA A 80 1.53 16.11 7.06
N CYS A 81 0.46 16.29 6.28
CA CYS A 81 -0.32 15.17 5.76
C CYS A 81 0.41 14.35 4.70
N ARG A 82 1.19 15.01 3.82
CA ARG A 82 2.10 14.29 2.91
C ARG A 82 3.12 13.44 3.67
N GLU A 83 3.73 14.01 4.71
CA GLU A 83 4.69 13.30 5.55
C GLU A 83 4.03 12.13 6.30
N THR A 84 2.86 12.35 6.88
CA THR A 84 2.08 11.29 7.56
C THR A 84 1.73 10.15 6.63
N PHE A 85 1.31 10.45 5.40
CA PHE A 85 1.04 9.41 4.41
C PHE A 85 2.30 8.60 4.08
N GLY A 86 3.46 9.26 3.93
CA GLY A 86 4.75 8.58 3.74
C GLY A 86 5.07 7.62 4.89
N VAL A 87 4.92 8.07 6.13
CA VAL A 87 5.11 7.24 7.34
C VAL A 87 4.17 6.03 7.35
N ILE A 88 2.91 6.22 6.95
CA ILE A 88 1.92 5.13 6.85
C ILE A 88 2.33 4.12 5.76
N MET A 89 2.71 4.58 4.57
CA MET A 89 3.13 3.67 3.49
C MET A 89 4.42 2.92 3.83
N ASP A 90 5.36 3.55 4.52
CA ASP A 90 6.56 2.88 5.05
C ASP A 90 6.19 1.84 6.11
N ALA A 91 5.24 2.13 7.00
CA ALA A 91 4.78 1.15 7.98
C ALA A 91 4.05 -0.03 7.32
N VAL A 92 3.22 0.21 6.30
CA VAL A 92 2.61 -0.86 5.49
C VAL A 92 3.69 -1.70 4.82
N LYS A 93 4.71 -1.06 4.22
CA LYS A 93 5.81 -1.77 3.56
C LYS A 93 6.59 -2.68 4.50
N ASN A 94 6.85 -2.22 5.72
CA ASN A 94 7.78 -2.87 6.64
C ASN A 94 7.09 -3.82 7.64
N ASN A 95 5.83 -3.55 7.99
CA ASN A 95 5.14 -4.23 9.10
C ASN A 95 3.91 -5.03 8.64
N MET A 96 3.43 -4.84 7.41
CA MET A 96 2.32 -5.62 6.87
C MET A 96 2.86 -6.84 6.11
N PRO A 97 2.34 -8.06 6.35
CA PRO A 97 2.69 -9.20 5.52
C PRO A 97 2.24 -8.98 4.06
N MET A 98 2.82 -9.76 3.14
CA MET A 98 2.34 -9.77 1.76
C MET A 98 0.94 -10.38 1.71
N CYS A 99 -0.07 -9.57 1.43
CA CYS A 99 -1.47 -9.95 1.44
C CYS A 99 -2.26 -9.09 0.43
N MET A 100 -3.47 -9.52 0.08
CA MET A 100 -4.41 -8.74 -0.74
C MET A 100 -5.20 -7.78 0.15
N TYR A 101 -5.03 -6.46 -0.05
CA TYR A 101 -5.82 -5.46 0.65
C TYR A 101 -7.25 -5.37 0.09
N SER A 102 -7.38 -5.54 -1.24
CA SER A 102 -8.64 -5.71 -1.95
C SER A 102 -8.46 -6.75 -3.06
N GLU A 103 -9.50 -7.07 -3.81
CA GLU A 103 -9.40 -7.96 -4.99
C GLU A 103 -8.39 -7.46 -6.05
N ALA A 104 -8.07 -6.16 -6.06
CA ALA A 104 -7.24 -5.53 -7.07
C ALA A 104 -5.86 -5.06 -6.57
N ILE A 105 -5.64 -4.93 -5.26
CA ILE A 105 -4.44 -4.30 -4.69
C ILE A 105 -3.85 -5.18 -3.59
N SER A 106 -2.59 -5.57 -3.75
CA SER A 106 -1.78 -6.18 -2.70
C SER A 106 -1.17 -5.13 -1.76
N SER A 107 -0.77 -5.52 -0.55
CA SER A 107 -0.07 -4.66 0.42
C SER A 107 1.25 -4.08 -0.15
N LYS A 108 1.92 -4.80 -1.04
CA LYS A 108 3.10 -4.32 -1.78
C LYS A 108 2.75 -3.19 -2.75
N GLN A 109 1.65 -3.32 -3.48
CA GLN A 109 1.18 -2.26 -4.38
C GLN A 109 0.64 -1.06 -3.59
N LEU A 110 -0.07 -1.33 -2.49
CA LEU A 110 -0.58 -0.30 -1.58
C LEU A 110 0.56 0.57 -1.03
N SER A 111 1.61 -0.04 -0.48
CA SER A 111 2.76 0.67 0.07
C SER A 111 3.62 1.41 -0.97
N ALA A 112 3.43 1.14 -2.26
CA ALA A 112 4.09 1.86 -3.35
C ALA A 112 3.31 3.10 -3.80
N LEU A 113 2.09 3.32 -3.31
CA LEU A 113 1.32 4.51 -3.63
C LEU A 113 2.02 5.74 -3.10
N THR A 114 2.15 6.74 -3.97
CA THR A 114 2.63 8.07 -3.60
C THR A 114 1.47 8.97 -3.22
N TYR A 115 1.79 10.03 -2.47
CA TYR A 115 0.81 11.03 -2.09
C TYR A 115 0.13 11.71 -3.29
N ASP A 116 0.90 11.97 -4.35
CA ASP A 116 0.38 12.61 -5.56
C ASP A 116 -0.49 11.67 -6.40
N GLN A 117 -0.18 10.37 -6.40
CA GLN A 117 -1.06 9.36 -6.98
C GLN A 117 -2.38 9.28 -6.21
N LEU A 118 -2.34 9.25 -4.88
CA LEU A 118 -3.56 9.28 -4.05
C LEU A 118 -4.40 10.53 -4.35
N LYS A 119 -3.77 11.71 -4.42
CA LYS A 119 -4.45 12.96 -4.78
C LYS A 119 -5.12 12.87 -6.15
N THR A 120 -4.39 12.39 -7.15
CA THR A 120 -4.88 12.24 -8.52
C THR A 120 -6.09 11.30 -8.58
N LEU A 121 -6.00 10.13 -7.94
CA LEU A 121 -7.09 9.16 -7.88
C LEU A 121 -8.33 9.72 -7.20
N TYR A 122 -8.15 10.44 -6.08
CA TYR A 122 -9.26 11.05 -5.36
C TYR A 122 -9.92 12.16 -6.17
N THR A 123 -9.14 13.02 -6.83
CA THR A 123 -9.69 14.07 -7.71
C THR A 123 -10.52 13.46 -8.83
N ALA A 124 -9.99 12.44 -9.53
CA ALA A 124 -10.72 11.75 -10.58
C ALA A 124 -12.02 11.08 -10.07
N TYR A 125 -12.00 10.50 -8.86
CA TYR A 125 -13.21 9.95 -8.25
C TYR A 125 -14.27 11.02 -8.00
N ILE A 126 -13.90 12.17 -7.43
CA ILE A 126 -14.85 13.27 -7.18
C ILE A 126 -15.41 13.84 -8.48
N GLU A 127 -14.61 13.95 -9.54
CA GLU A 127 -15.07 14.41 -10.86
C GLU A 127 -16.03 13.43 -11.55
N SER A 128 -16.08 12.17 -11.09
CA SER A 128 -16.96 11.13 -11.64
C SER A 128 -18.32 11.00 -10.94
N LEU A 129 -18.52 11.68 -9.80
CA LEU A 129 -19.76 11.71 -9.03
C LEU A 129 -20.72 12.78 -9.57
#